data_AF-A0A0P7KAS1-F1
#
_entry.id   AF-A0A0P7KAS1-F1
#
_cell.length_a   1.000
_cell.length_b   1.000
_cell.length_c   1.000
_cell.angle_alpha   90.00
_cell.angle_beta   90.00
_cell.angle_gamma   90.00
#
_symmetry.space_group_name_H-M   'P 1'
#
loop_
_entity.id
_entity.type
_entity.pdbx_description
1 polymer ?
#
loop_
_entity_poly.entity_id
_entity_poly.type
_entity_poly.pdbx_seq_one_letter_code
_entity_poly.pdbx_strand_id
1 'polypeptide(L)'
;MKEEIRILRDKADEITAFYEQKVDSYLALGEEGFNLNSENVNESIVLAGTANRYRHKFAWYLNDSPLIEECGIDIEKEAADFKAQFAAFFEQTSPAV
;
A
#
# COMPACT_ATOMS: atom_id res chain seq x y z
N MET A 1 -0.62 -3.11 -19.78
CA MET A 1 -0.89 -1.99 -18.85
C MET A 1 -2.03 -2.28 -17.87
N LYS A 2 -3.32 -2.28 -18.27
CA LYS A 2 -4.43 -2.53 -17.31
C LYS A 2 -4.27 -3.80 -16.46
N GLU A 3 -3.79 -4.90 -17.03
CA GLU A 3 -3.57 -6.12 -16.25
C GLU A 3 -2.51 -5.97 -15.16
N GLU A 4 -1.39 -5.33 -15.48
CA GLU A 4 -0.35 -5.02 -14.50
C GLU A 4 -0.89 -4.11 -13.39
N ILE A 5 -1.67 -3.08 -13.75
CA ILE A 5 -2.29 -2.20 -12.76
C ILE A 5 -3.30 -2.93 -11.86
N ARG A 6 -3.99 -3.98 -12.35
CA ARG A 6 -4.83 -4.85 -11.49
C ARG A 6 -3.99 -5.57 -10.44
N ILE A 7 -2.88 -6.17 -10.86
CA ILE A 7 -1.96 -6.86 -9.95
C ILE A 7 -1.43 -5.87 -8.90
N LEU A 8 -1.03 -4.67 -9.31
CA LEU A 8 -0.53 -3.65 -8.37
C LEU A 8 -1.62 -3.12 -7.43
N ARG A 9 -2.87 -2.97 -7.90
CA ARG A 9 -4.01 -2.63 -7.04
C ARG A 9 -4.24 -3.69 -5.97
N ASP A 10 -4.25 -4.96 -6.35
CA ASP A 10 -4.49 -6.07 -5.43
C ASP A 10 -3.33 -6.20 -4.43
N LYS A 11 -2.10 -5.96 -4.89
CA LYS A 11 -0.93 -5.88 -4.01
C LYS A 11 -0.97 -4.69 -3.06
N ALA A 12 -1.46 -3.54 -3.50
CA ALA A 12 -1.65 -2.38 -2.65
C ALA A 12 -2.71 -2.64 -1.55
N ASP A 13 -3.78 -3.38 -1.87
CA ASP A 13 -4.79 -3.85 -0.91
C ASP A 13 -4.17 -4.79 0.14
N GLU A 14 -3.38 -5.77 -0.30
CA GLU A 14 -2.63 -6.69 0.58
C GLU A 14 -1.70 -5.93 1.55
N ILE A 15 -0.92 -4.97 1.03
CA ILE A 15 0.02 -4.18 1.82
C ILE A 15 -0.72 -3.29 2.84
N THR A 16 -1.82 -2.66 2.44
CA THR A 16 -2.66 -1.88 3.36
C THR A 16 -3.15 -2.77 4.52
N ALA A 17 -3.73 -3.92 4.21
CA ALA A 17 -4.23 -4.85 5.22
C ALA A 17 -3.12 -5.34 6.17
N PHE A 18 -1.93 -5.62 5.63
CA PHE A 18 -0.76 -6.03 6.43
C PHE A 18 -0.39 -4.98 7.48
N TYR A 19 -0.29 -3.70 7.09
CA TYR A 19 0.09 -2.64 8.01
C TYR A 19 -1.03 -2.27 8.99
N GLU A 20 -2.29 -2.31 8.56
CA GLU A 20 -3.45 -2.12 9.45
C GLU A 20 -3.48 -3.20 10.54
N GLN A 21 -3.30 -4.46 10.17
CA GLN A 21 -3.21 -5.57 11.13
C GLN A 21 -2.04 -5.40 12.11
N LYS A 22 -0.90 -4.86 11.64
CA LYS A 22 0.25 -4.58 12.50
C LYS A 22 -0.07 -3.50 13.53
N VAL A 23 -0.78 -2.44 13.15
CA VAL A 23 -1.28 -1.40 14.06
C VAL A 23 -2.22 -1.99 15.09
N ASP A 24 -3.20 -2.79 14.66
CA ASP A 24 -4.15 -3.44 15.56
C ASP A 24 -3.46 -4.35 16.58
N SER A 25 -2.40 -5.04 16.16
CA SER A 25 -1.58 -5.88 17.04
C SER A 25 -0.90 -5.08 18.15
N TYR A 26 -0.41 -3.87 17.85
CA TYR A 26 0.15 -2.98 18.88
C TYR A 26 -0.91 -2.41 19.81
N LEU A 27 -2.09 -2.06 19.28
CA LEU A 27 -3.22 -1.58 20.10
C LEU A 27 -3.73 -2.65 21.06
N ALA A 28 -3.71 -3.92 20.66
CA ALA A 28 -4.10 -5.05 21.49
C ALA A 28 -3.18 -5.28 22.70
N LEU A 29 -1.95 -4.76 22.69
CA LEU A 29 -1.01 -4.84 23.82
C LEU A 29 -1.34 -3.84 24.95
N GLY A 30 -2.37 -3.00 24.77
CA GLY A 30 -2.73 -1.95 25.72
C GLY A 30 -1.82 -0.73 25.63
N GLU A 31 -2.13 0.29 26.44
CA GLU A 31 -1.50 1.61 26.38
C GLU A 31 0.04 1.56 26.56
N GLU A 32 0.53 0.73 27.47
CA GLU A 32 1.97 0.59 27.74
C GLU A 32 2.70 -0.04 26.55
N GLY A 33 2.13 -1.10 25.94
CA GLY A 33 2.66 -1.73 24.75
C GLY A 33 2.60 -0.83 23.51
N PHE A 34 1.54 -0.03 23.38
CA PHE A 34 1.42 0.98 22.33
C PHE A 34 2.48 2.08 22.48
N ASN A 35 2.64 2.66 23.67
CA ASN A 35 3.59 3.75 23.90
C ASN A 35 5.03 3.34 23.61
N LEU A 36 5.42 2.12 24.01
CA LEU A 36 6.73 1.54 23.71
C LEU A 36 7.00 1.34 22.21
N ASN A 37 5.93 1.24 21.40
CA ASN A 37 6.01 0.99 19.95
C ASN A 37 5.43 2.14 19.12
N SER A 38 5.22 3.31 19.71
CA SER A 38 4.46 4.41 19.09
C SER A 38 5.04 4.89 17.75
N GLU A 39 6.37 4.88 17.60
CA GLU A 39 7.05 5.17 16.33
C GLU A 39 6.73 4.11 15.26
N ASN A 40 6.79 2.82 15.62
CA ASN A 40 6.47 1.70 14.72
C ASN A 40 4.98 1.71 14.32
N VAL A 41 4.09 2.12 15.24
CA VAL A 41 2.67 2.28 14.96
C VAL A 41 2.44 3.41 13.96
N ASN A 42 3.01 4.59 14.23
CA ASN A 42 2.88 5.74 13.33
C ASN A 42 3.44 5.42 11.93
N GLU A 43 4.59 4.78 11.85
CA GLU A 43 5.15 4.32 10.58
C GLU A 43 4.18 3.39 9.84
N SER A 44 3.63 2.40 10.55
CA SER A 44 2.67 1.45 9.97
C SER A 44 1.40 2.14 9.47
N ILE A 45 0.86 3.12 10.21
CA ILE A 45 -0.29 3.94 9.77
C ILE A 45 0.03 4.71 8.49
N VAL A 46 1.21 5.35 8.42
CA VAL A 46 1.64 6.11 7.24
C VAL A 46 1.79 5.21 6.02
N LEU A 47 2.36 4.02 6.20
CA LEU A 47 2.56 3.03 5.13
C LEU A 47 1.22 2.46 4.65
N ALA A 48 0.31 2.09 5.56
CA ALA A 48 -1.05 1.64 5.22
C ALA A 48 -1.81 2.68 4.40
N GLY A 49 -1.80 3.94 4.86
CA GLY A 49 -2.45 5.05 4.16
C GLY A 49 -1.81 5.34 2.81
N THR A 50 -0.49 5.16 2.67
CA THR A 50 0.20 5.35 1.40
C THR A 50 -0.15 4.26 0.40
N ALA A 51 -0.11 2.98 0.79
CA ALA A 51 -0.53 1.87 -0.06
C ALA A 51 -1.99 2.02 -0.51
N ASN A 52 -2.89 2.44 0.40
CA ASN A 52 -4.29 2.63 0.05
C ASN A 52 -4.51 3.79 -0.94
N ARG A 53 -3.69 4.85 -0.87
CA ARG A 53 -3.71 5.92 -1.90
C ARG A 53 -3.34 5.38 -3.28
N TYR A 54 -2.30 4.55 -3.40
CA TYR A 54 -1.96 3.91 -4.67
C TYR A 54 -3.08 2.98 -5.16
N ARG A 55 -3.66 2.16 -4.27
CA ARG A 55 -4.83 1.32 -4.57
C ARG A 55 -5.97 2.13 -5.22
N HIS A 56 -6.29 3.31 -4.68
CA HIS A 56 -7.30 4.20 -5.25
C HIS A 56 -6.91 4.73 -6.63
N LYS A 57 -5.68 5.21 -6.82
CA LYS A 57 -5.19 5.67 -8.13
C LYS A 57 -5.26 4.57 -9.18
N PHE A 58 -4.85 3.35 -8.83
CA PHE A 58 -4.95 2.18 -9.70
C PHE A 58 -6.40 1.83 -10.03
N ALA A 59 -7.31 1.86 -9.04
CA ALA A 59 -8.73 1.63 -9.28
C ALA A 59 -9.34 2.70 -10.21
N TRP A 60 -8.97 3.97 -10.05
CA TRP A 60 -9.40 5.04 -10.94
C TRP A 60 -8.97 4.81 -12.38
N TYR A 61 -7.71 4.41 -12.60
CA TYR A 61 -7.22 4.09 -13.94
C TYR A 61 -7.94 2.90 -14.57
N LEU A 62 -8.17 1.83 -13.80
CA LEU A 62 -8.84 0.63 -14.29
C LEU A 62 -10.28 0.90 -14.75
N ASN A 63 -10.96 1.81 -14.04
CA ASN A 63 -12.34 2.21 -14.27
C ASN A 63 -12.48 3.39 -15.24
N ASP A 64 -11.39 3.82 -15.90
CA ASP A 64 -11.37 4.98 -16.81
C ASP A 64 -11.97 6.25 -16.15
N SER A 65 -11.68 6.45 -14.86
CA SER A 65 -12.20 7.57 -14.07
C SER A 65 -11.67 8.91 -14.58
N PRO A 66 -12.51 9.97 -14.68
CA PRO A 66 -12.06 11.30 -15.07
C PRO A 66 -11.02 11.89 -14.10
N LEU A 67 -10.98 11.38 -12.86
CA LEU A 67 -10.00 11.80 -11.85
C LEU A 67 -8.55 11.56 -12.27
N ILE A 68 -8.28 10.64 -13.19
CA ILE A 68 -6.91 10.44 -13.73
C ILE A 68 -6.43 11.71 -14.43
N GLU A 69 -7.26 12.31 -15.28
CA GLU A 69 -6.93 13.54 -15.99
C GLU A 69 -7.01 14.75 -15.07
N GLU A 70 -8.09 14.87 -14.29
CA GLU A 70 -8.32 16.03 -13.40
C GLU A 70 -7.21 16.20 -12.36
N CYS A 71 -6.63 15.10 -11.88
CA CYS A 71 -5.55 15.11 -10.91
C CYS A 71 -4.15 14.99 -11.55
N GLY A 72 -4.04 14.94 -12.87
CA GLY A 72 -2.77 14.81 -13.59
C GLY A 72 -1.98 13.55 -13.23
N ILE A 73 -2.69 12.42 -13.05
CA ILE A 73 -2.10 11.15 -12.61
C ILE A 73 -1.44 10.47 -13.80
N ASP A 74 -0.10 10.41 -13.77
CA ASP A 74 0.69 9.55 -14.64
C ASP A 74 0.74 8.14 -14.06
N ILE A 75 -0.08 7.23 -14.61
CA ILE A 75 -0.22 5.89 -14.05
C ILE A 75 1.07 5.06 -14.12
N GLU A 76 1.91 5.28 -15.14
CA GLU A 76 3.13 4.50 -15.32
C GLU A 76 4.16 4.90 -14.27
N LYS A 77 4.28 6.21 -14.02
CA LYS A 77 5.10 6.74 -12.94
C LYS A 77 4.59 6.26 -11.57
N GLU A 78 3.29 6.35 -11.31
CA GLU A 78 2.70 5.90 -10.05
C GLU A 78 2.91 4.40 -9.81
N ALA A 79 2.85 3.58 -10.86
CA ALA A 79 3.17 2.16 -10.78
C ALA A 79 4.65 1.91 -10.44
N ALA A 80 5.57 2.68 -11.02
CA ALA A 80 7.00 2.60 -10.73
C ALA A 80 7.31 3.05 -9.29
N ASP A 81 6.76 4.19 -8.87
CA ASP A 81 6.94 4.74 -7.53
C ASP A 81 6.38 3.78 -6.47
N PHE A 82 5.21 3.19 -6.71
CA PHE A 82 4.63 2.17 -5.83
C PHE A 82 5.55 0.95 -5.67
N LYS A 83 6.06 0.39 -6.78
CA LYS A 83 6.98 -0.76 -6.74
C LYS A 83 8.28 -0.43 -6.02
N ALA A 84 8.84 0.76 -6.24
CA ALA A 84 10.07 1.19 -5.58
C ALA A 84 9.84 1.38 -4.07
N GLN A 85 8.73 2.02 -3.70
CA GLN A 85 8.40 2.29 -2.30
C GLN A 85 8.12 1.00 -1.50
N PHE A 86 7.51 -0.01 -2.13
CA PHE A 86 7.15 -1.27 -1.48
C PHE A 86 7.93 -2.46 -2.00
N ALA A 87 9.16 -2.26 -2.48
CA ALA A 87 9.99 -3.28 -3.14
C ALA A 87 10.08 -4.59 -2.33
N ALA A 88 10.21 -4.48 -1.01
CA ALA A 88 10.28 -5.62 -0.10
C ALA A 88 9.08 -6.59 -0.18
N PHE A 89 7.88 -6.11 -0.56
CA PHE A 89 6.69 -6.96 -0.74
C PHE A 89 6.66 -7.69 -2.08
N PHE A 90 7.49 -7.28 -3.04
CA PHE A 90 7.64 -7.93 -4.34
C PHE A 90 8.81 -8.91 -4.36
N GLU A 91 9.79 -8.74 -3.47
CA GLU A 91 10.91 -9.67 -3.29
C GLU A 91 10.51 -10.96 -2.55
N GLN A 92 9.46 -10.90 -1.72
CA GLN A 92 8.98 -12.05 -0.93
C GLN A 92 8.25 -13.14 -1.75
N THR A 93 8.03 -12.92 -3.06
CA THR A 93 7.49 -13.94 -3.98
C THR A 93 8.62 -14.66 -4.73
N SER A 94 9.41 -15.45 -4.02
CA SER A 94 10.17 -16.56 -4.62
C SER A 94 10.26 -17.71 -3.63
N PRO A 95 9.44 -18.78 -3.77
CA PRO A 95 9.77 -20.02 -3.11
C PRO A 95 11.03 -20.56 -3.80
N ALA A 96 12.14 -20.64 -3.05
CA ALA A 96 13.30 -21.38 -3.50
C ALA A 96 12.87 -22.82 -3.82
N VAL A 97 13.10 -23.22 -5.07
CA VAL A 97 12.95 -24.58 -5.61
C VAL A 97 13.84 -25.55 -4.84
#